data_AF-A0A356K250-F1
#
_entry.id   AF-A0A356K250-F1
#
_cell.length_a   1.000
_cell.length_b   1.000
_cell.length_c   1.000
_cell.angle_alpha   90.00
_cell.angle_beta   90.00
_cell.angle_gamma   90.00
#
_symmetry.space_group_name_H-M   'P 1'
#
loop_
_entity.id
_entity.type
_entity.pdbx_description
1 polymer ?
#
loop_
_entity_poly.entity_id
_entity_poly.type
_entity_poly.pdbx_seq_one_letter_code
_entity_poly.pdbx_strand_id
1 'polypeptide(L)'
;YYFAGNAQDNWVKFGKNASNQDLYWRIIRTNSDGGVRLLYHGTSTTATDAVINTSTAFNSSVDNIVYVSYMYGSTGSIANARANTTNSTIKTTIDNWYTSNLEAKDYTKYLSRTAVYCNDRSTSDNKYFGARTRLDTNKTPTYDCATIEDKFTADSSTGNGKLTYPIALMTADEVSFAGGLYENNAPTWYYYNSANGSSTGDTWWWLLSPDYWYGGNAHVFVVGGSSYPGYLSFSYVIGTHGVRPAISLKSCIKYSTGNGSANAPYTIKETETGC
;
A
#
# COMPACT_ATOMS: atom_id res chain seq x y z
N TYR A 1 4.00 -10.64 12.86
CA TYR A 1 4.62 -9.82 11.79
C TYR A 1 6.09 -9.63 12.10
N TYR A 2 6.97 -9.65 11.10
CA TYR A 2 8.42 -9.46 11.29
C TYR A 2 9.02 -8.77 10.07
N PHE A 3 9.90 -7.81 10.28
CA PHE A 3 10.88 -7.35 9.32
C PHE A 3 12.17 -7.05 10.07
N ALA A 4 13.10 -8.00 10.09
CA ALA A 4 14.49 -7.73 10.44
C ALA A 4 15.39 -8.39 9.40
N GLY A 5 15.26 -7.90 8.16
CA GLY A 5 16.26 -8.08 7.11
C GLY A 5 17.10 -6.83 6.97
N ASN A 6 18.28 -6.94 6.35
CA ASN A 6 19.02 -5.77 5.90
C ASN A 6 18.10 -4.95 4.97
N ALA A 7 17.89 -3.67 5.29
CA ALA A 7 17.05 -2.76 4.51
C ALA A 7 17.56 -2.54 3.07
N GLN A 8 18.77 -3.02 2.77
CA GLN A 8 19.38 -3.02 1.44
C GLN A 8 19.03 -4.29 0.64
N ASP A 9 18.82 -5.44 1.30
CA ASP A 9 18.66 -6.77 0.69
C ASP A 9 17.21 -7.27 0.72
N ASN A 10 16.27 -6.38 0.43
CA ASN A 10 14.83 -6.67 0.41
C ASN A 10 14.20 -6.51 -0.99
N TRP A 11 14.97 -6.72 -2.06
CA TRP A 11 14.48 -6.69 -3.44
C TRP A 11 13.84 -8.01 -3.86
N VAL A 12 12.70 -7.91 -4.54
CA VAL A 12 11.99 -9.04 -5.13
C VAL A 12 11.70 -8.72 -6.59
N LYS A 13 11.97 -9.68 -7.48
CA LYS A 13 11.54 -9.63 -8.88
C LYS A 13 10.37 -10.59 -9.06
N PHE A 14 9.18 -10.05 -9.30
CA PHE A 14 7.93 -10.81 -9.34
C PHE A 14 6.94 -10.15 -10.30
N GLY A 15 6.42 -10.92 -11.26
CA GLY A 15 5.45 -10.40 -12.21
C GLY A 15 6.09 -9.70 -13.41
N LYS A 16 5.23 -9.40 -14.39
CA LYS A 16 5.59 -8.66 -15.61
C LYS A 16 4.56 -7.58 -15.88
N ASN A 17 4.97 -6.48 -16.51
CA ASN A 17 4.02 -5.47 -16.96
C ASN A 17 3.34 -5.87 -18.29
N ALA A 18 2.40 -5.05 -18.77
CA ALA A 18 1.71 -5.27 -20.04
C ALA A 18 2.67 -5.48 -21.23
N SER A 19 3.81 -4.78 -21.23
CA SER A 19 4.90 -4.87 -22.21
C SER A 19 5.91 -6.00 -21.94
N ASN A 20 5.60 -6.95 -21.05
CA ASN A 20 6.44 -8.10 -20.67
C ASN A 20 7.77 -7.76 -19.97
N GLN A 21 7.94 -6.53 -19.48
CA GLN A 21 9.09 -6.17 -18.65
C GLN A 21 8.91 -6.70 -17.23
N ASP A 22 9.98 -7.17 -16.61
CA ASP A 22 9.96 -7.65 -15.22
C ASP A 22 9.57 -6.53 -14.25
N LEU A 23 8.77 -6.88 -13.24
CA LEU A 23 8.39 -5.98 -12.16
C LEU A 23 9.24 -6.23 -10.90
N TYR A 24 9.63 -5.12 -10.27
CA TYR A 24 10.45 -5.11 -9.07
C TYR A 24 9.65 -4.59 -7.90
N TRP A 25 9.96 -5.14 -6.73
CA TRP A 25 9.26 -4.87 -5.48
C TRP A 25 10.24 -4.81 -4.32
N ARG A 26 9.79 -4.23 -3.22
CA ARG A 26 10.51 -4.16 -1.95
C ARG A 26 9.69 -4.88 -0.88
N ILE A 27 10.32 -5.70 -0.04
CA ILE A 27 9.62 -6.35 1.07
C ILE A 27 9.31 -5.31 2.14
N ILE A 28 8.02 -5.17 2.48
CA ILE A 28 7.54 -4.36 3.60
C ILE A 28 7.66 -5.16 4.90
N ARG A 29 7.14 -6.39 4.92
CA ARG A 29 7.07 -7.26 6.10
C ARG A 29 6.65 -8.69 5.75
N THR A 30 6.80 -9.59 6.71
CA THR A 30 6.08 -10.87 6.74
C THR A 30 4.73 -10.71 7.43
N ASN A 31 3.66 -11.18 6.79
CA ASN A 31 2.30 -11.28 7.30
C ASN A 31 2.19 -12.30 8.46
N SER A 32 1.08 -12.30 9.19
CA SER A 32 0.85 -13.21 10.33
C SER A 32 0.77 -14.68 9.92
N ASP A 33 0.34 -14.96 8.70
CA ASP A 33 0.25 -16.29 8.09
C ASP A 33 1.57 -16.77 7.46
N GLY A 34 2.65 -15.98 7.57
CA GLY A 34 3.94 -16.24 6.94
C GLY A 34 4.06 -15.76 5.49
N GLY A 35 3.00 -15.19 4.90
CA GLY A 35 3.07 -14.56 3.58
C GLY A 35 3.94 -13.31 3.57
N VAL A 36 4.33 -12.80 2.40
CA VAL A 36 5.25 -11.65 2.30
C VAL A 36 4.54 -10.46 1.67
N ARG A 37 4.52 -9.33 2.37
CA ARG A 37 3.97 -8.05 1.89
C ARG A 37 5.03 -7.31 1.07
N LEU A 38 4.67 -6.90 -0.14
CA LEU A 38 5.56 -6.25 -1.10
C LEU A 38 5.03 -4.87 -1.49
N LEU A 39 5.93 -3.90 -1.66
CA LEU A 39 5.69 -2.58 -2.22
C LEU A 39 6.24 -2.50 -3.64
N TYR A 40 5.44 -2.00 -4.59
CA TYR A 40 5.85 -1.84 -5.99
C TYR A 40 7.08 -0.92 -6.13
N HIS A 41 7.99 -1.26 -7.05
CA HIS A 41 9.18 -0.45 -7.36
C HIS A 41 9.38 -0.17 -8.87
N GLY A 42 8.48 -0.57 -9.76
CA GLY A 42 8.67 -0.32 -11.20
C GLY A 42 9.36 -1.48 -11.93
N THR A 43 10.11 -1.15 -12.98
CA THR A 43 10.71 -2.12 -13.94
C THR A 43 12.22 -2.28 -13.81
N SER A 44 12.85 -1.63 -12.83
CA SER A 44 14.26 -1.82 -12.47
C SER A 44 14.50 -1.46 -11.01
N THR A 45 15.62 -1.90 -10.43
CA THR A 45 15.98 -1.53 -9.04
C THR A 45 16.47 -0.08 -8.92
N THR A 46 16.83 0.56 -10.03
CA THR A 46 17.26 1.96 -10.10
C THR A 46 16.15 2.91 -10.55
N ALA A 47 14.90 2.45 -10.59
CA ALA A 47 13.77 3.27 -11.04
C ALA A 47 13.67 4.57 -10.23
N THR A 48 13.22 5.64 -10.89
CA THR A 48 12.95 6.95 -10.26
C THR A 48 11.48 7.34 -10.39
N ASP A 49 10.68 6.47 -10.99
CA ASP A 49 9.27 6.58 -11.30
C ASP A 49 8.53 5.34 -10.79
N ALA A 50 8.86 4.88 -9.57
CA ALA A 50 8.31 3.71 -8.90
C ALA A 50 6.83 3.84 -8.48
N VAL A 51 5.98 4.30 -9.40
CA VAL A 51 4.53 4.47 -9.28
C VAL A 51 3.86 3.95 -10.55
N ILE A 52 2.63 3.47 -10.45
CA ILE A 52 1.87 2.97 -11.61
C ILE A 52 1.13 4.08 -12.36
N ASN A 53 0.99 5.23 -11.69
CA ASN A 53 0.42 6.47 -12.20
C ASN A 53 1.00 7.62 -11.35
N THR A 54 1.33 8.75 -11.96
CA THR A 54 1.97 9.89 -11.26
C THR A 54 0.98 10.92 -10.71
N SER A 55 -0.27 10.91 -11.18
CA SER A 55 -1.26 11.93 -10.88
C SER A 55 -2.66 11.33 -10.81
N THR A 56 -3.00 10.79 -9.64
CA THR A 56 -4.32 10.22 -9.35
C THR A 56 -4.85 10.83 -8.06
N ALA A 57 -6.13 11.26 -8.07
CA ALA A 57 -6.81 11.62 -6.84
C ALA A 57 -7.14 10.37 -6.02
N PHE A 58 -7.06 10.46 -4.69
CA PHE A 58 -7.47 9.35 -3.83
C PHE A 58 -8.98 9.10 -4.00
N ASN A 59 -9.78 10.16 -3.93
CA ASN A 59 -11.22 10.13 -4.11
C ASN A 59 -11.71 11.36 -4.88
N SER A 60 -12.93 11.30 -5.43
CA SER A 60 -13.47 12.36 -6.31
C SER A 60 -14.10 13.54 -5.57
N SER A 61 -14.37 13.40 -4.28
CA SER A 61 -14.85 14.48 -3.40
C SER A 61 -14.13 14.46 -2.06
N VAL A 62 -14.28 15.53 -1.28
CA VAL A 62 -13.58 15.81 -0.03
C VAL A 62 -14.52 16.26 1.10
N ASP A 63 -15.76 16.61 0.75
CA ASP A 63 -16.73 17.33 1.59
C ASP A 63 -17.45 16.45 2.63
N ASN A 64 -17.10 15.16 2.69
CA ASN A 64 -17.70 14.19 3.60
C ASN A 64 -16.68 13.20 4.13
N ILE A 65 -16.89 12.74 5.37
CA ILE A 65 -16.02 11.78 6.05
C ILE A 65 -15.87 10.46 5.28
N VAL A 66 -16.86 10.08 4.46
CA VAL A 66 -16.78 8.84 3.67
C VAL A 66 -15.57 8.82 2.73
N TYR A 67 -15.11 9.99 2.26
CA TYR A 67 -14.09 10.09 1.22
C TYR A 67 -12.66 9.83 1.68
N VAL A 68 -12.41 9.71 2.99
CA VAL A 68 -11.13 9.20 3.50
C VAL A 68 -10.93 7.69 3.25
N SER A 69 -11.95 7.01 2.70
CA SER A 69 -11.96 5.56 2.57
C SER A 69 -11.47 5.07 1.21
N TYR A 70 -10.75 3.95 1.21
CA TYR A 70 -10.36 3.20 0.01
C TYR A 70 -11.57 2.63 -0.74
N MET A 71 -12.58 2.18 0.01
CA MET A 71 -13.94 1.97 -0.47
C MET A 71 -14.90 2.58 0.55
N TYR A 72 -15.99 3.16 0.09
CA TYR A 72 -16.95 3.86 0.93
C TYR A 72 -18.38 3.39 0.68
N GLY A 73 -19.28 3.65 1.63
CA GLY A 73 -20.72 3.46 1.47
C GLY A 73 -21.46 4.78 1.26
N SER A 74 -22.62 4.94 1.90
CA SER A 74 -23.41 6.17 1.78
C SER A 74 -23.09 7.20 2.87
N THR A 75 -23.48 8.45 2.63
CA THR A 75 -23.42 9.53 3.61
C THR A 75 -24.51 9.36 4.68
N GLY A 76 -24.36 10.05 5.81
CA GLY A 76 -25.41 10.16 6.85
C GLY A 76 -25.11 9.42 8.16
N SER A 77 -24.21 8.44 8.17
CA SER A 77 -23.67 7.85 9.41
C SER A 77 -22.30 7.20 9.18
N ILE A 78 -21.53 6.98 10.25
CA ILE A 78 -20.24 6.28 10.18
C ILE A 78 -20.42 4.82 9.75
N ALA A 79 -21.47 4.15 10.24
CA ALA A 79 -21.78 2.77 9.84
C ALA A 79 -22.05 2.69 8.32
N ASN A 80 -22.86 3.62 7.79
CA ASN A 80 -23.14 3.72 6.37
C ASN A 80 -21.88 4.00 5.56
N ALA A 81 -21.02 4.92 6.04
CA ALA A 81 -19.75 5.24 5.41
C ALA A 81 -18.84 4.01 5.24
N ARG A 82 -18.92 3.04 6.16
CA ARG A 82 -18.11 1.81 6.19
C ARG A 82 -18.71 0.63 5.44
N ALA A 83 -19.86 0.79 4.76
CA ALA A 83 -20.50 -0.31 4.04
C ALA A 83 -19.68 -0.84 2.84
N ASN A 84 -18.70 -0.06 2.37
CA ASN A 84 -17.76 -0.43 1.30
C ASN A 84 -18.47 -0.91 0.02
N THR A 85 -19.44 -0.15 -0.46
CA THR A 85 -20.22 -0.46 -1.66
C THR A 85 -19.72 0.26 -2.91
N THR A 86 -18.84 1.25 -2.74
CA THR A 86 -18.34 2.12 -3.80
C THR A 86 -16.81 2.19 -3.75
N ASN A 87 -16.17 2.00 -4.91
CA ASN A 87 -14.73 2.12 -5.06
C ASN A 87 -14.32 3.60 -5.05
N SER A 88 -13.18 3.91 -4.40
CA SER A 88 -12.49 5.19 -4.59
C SER A 88 -11.85 5.29 -5.98
N THR A 89 -11.51 6.51 -6.40
CA THR A 89 -10.80 6.78 -7.65
C THR A 89 -9.47 6.01 -7.71
N ILE A 90 -8.69 6.02 -6.62
CA ILE A 90 -7.40 5.33 -6.58
C ILE A 90 -7.54 3.81 -6.68
N LYS A 91 -8.58 3.24 -6.07
CA LYS A 91 -8.84 1.80 -6.17
C LYS A 91 -9.08 1.38 -7.62
N THR A 92 -9.89 2.15 -8.37
CA THR A 92 -10.10 1.88 -9.80
C THR A 92 -8.78 1.89 -10.58
N THR A 93 -7.88 2.85 -10.31
CA THR A 93 -6.55 2.90 -10.94
C THR A 93 -5.71 1.65 -10.62
N ILE A 94 -5.71 1.21 -9.35
CA ILE A 94 -4.97 0.02 -8.91
C ILE A 94 -5.54 -1.25 -9.53
N ASP A 95 -6.86 -1.41 -9.54
CA ASP A 95 -7.54 -2.58 -10.10
C ASP A 95 -7.26 -2.72 -11.61
N ASN A 96 -7.32 -1.63 -12.37
CA ASN A 96 -7.02 -1.62 -13.80
C ASN A 96 -5.57 -2.04 -14.09
N TRP A 97 -4.63 -1.54 -13.25
CA TRP A 97 -3.22 -1.93 -13.37
C TRP A 97 -3.03 -3.41 -13.01
N TYR A 98 -3.68 -3.90 -11.97
CA TYR A 98 -3.61 -5.31 -11.58
C TYR A 98 -4.04 -6.23 -12.72
N THR A 99 -5.20 -5.96 -13.35
CA THR A 99 -5.71 -6.78 -14.45
C THR A 99 -4.75 -6.80 -15.64
N SER A 100 -4.22 -5.63 -16.02
CA SER A 100 -3.35 -5.52 -17.20
C SER A 100 -1.94 -6.11 -17.01
N ASN A 101 -1.48 -6.24 -15.77
CA ASN A 101 -0.08 -6.59 -15.48
C ASN A 101 0.05 -7.92 -14.73
N LEU A 102 -0.73 -8.19 -13.69
CA LEU A 102 -0.61 -9.42 -12.91
C LEU A 102 -1.59 -10.50 -13.40
N GLU A 103 -2.84 -10.14 -13.66
CA GLU A 103 -3.87 -11.09 -14.12
C GLU A 103 -3.64 -11.56 -15.54
N ALA A 104 -3.47 -10.64 -16.49
CA ALA A 104 -3.19 -10.96 -17.88
C ALA A 104 -1.89 -11.76 -18.10
N LYS A 105 -1.05 -11.88 -17.06
CA LYS A 105 0.25 -12.57 -17.08
C LYS A 105 0.30 -13.78 -16.15
N ASP A 106 -0.84 -14.22 -15.60
CA ASP A 106 -0.98 -15.42 -14.76
C ASP A 106 -0.14 -15.41 -13.46
N TYR A 107 0.11 -14.23 -12.88
CA TYR A 107 0.82 -14.10 -11.60
C TYR A 107 -0.11 -14.10 -10.37
N THR A 108 -1.43 -14.11 -10.57
CA THR A 108 -2.41 -13.97 -9.48
C THR A 108 -2.47 -15.20 -8.58
N LYS A 109 -2.12 -16.38 -9.09
CA LYS A 109 -2.03 -17.64 -8.33
C LYS A 109 -1.03 -17.59 -7.18
N TYR A 110 -0.06 -16.69 -7.21
CA TYR A 110 0.92 -16.50 -6.12
C TYR A 110 0.42 -15.54 -5.03
N LEU A 111 -0.69 -14.82 -5.26
CA LEU A 111 -1.14 -13.78 -4.34
C LEU A 111 -2.06 -14.34 -3.27
N SER A 112 -1.86 -13.87 -2.04
CA SER A 112 -2.72 -14.22 -0.91
C SER A 112 -4.06 -13.50 -1.05
N ARG A 113 -5.14 -14.27 -1.05
CA ARG A 113 -6.51 -13.72 -1.05
C ARG A 113 -7.01 -13.33 0.35
N THR A 114 -6.34 -13.83 1.38
CA THR A 114 -6.66 -13.65 2.81
C THR A 114 -5.79 -12.58 3.49
N ALA A 115 -4.76 -12.09 2.81
CA ALA A 115 -3.93 -11.02 3.35
C ALA A 115 -4.75 -9.74 3.52
N VAL A 116 -4.82 -9.24 4.76
CA VAL A 116 -5.59 -8.04 5.12
C VAL A 116 -4.87 -6.77 4.66
N TYR A 117 -5.61 -5.86 4.02
CA TYR A 117 -5.22 -4.48 3.74
C TYR A 117 -6.02 -3.57 4.65
N CYS A 118 -5.33 -2.90 5.57
CA CYS A 118 -5.98 -2.22 6.67
C CYS A 118 -6.22 -0.74 6.37
N ASN A 119 -7.46 -0.38 6.06
CA ASN A 119 -7.82 1.03 5.88
C ASN A 119 -7.91 1.75 7.23
N ASP A 120 -8.32 1.05 8.29
CA ASP A 120 -8.44 1.58 9.66
C ASP A 120 -9.08 2.97 9.77
N ARG A 121 -10.41 3.02 9.64
CA ARG A 121 -11.20 4.24 9.84
C ARG A 121 -11.62 4.41 11.30
N SER A 122 -10.94 3.76 12.24
CA SER A 122 -11.22 3.93 13.67
C SER A 122 -11.02 5.39 14.09
N THR A 123 -11.95 5.91 14.89
CA THR A 123 -11.96 7.29 15.36
C THR A 123 -12.86 7.38 16.59
N SER A 124 -12.48 8.22 17.55
CA SER A 124 -13.28 8.50 18.75
C SER A 124 -14.11 9.78 18.64
N ASP A 125 -13.76 10.66 17.70
CA ASP A 125 -14.29 12.02 17.59
C ASP A 125 -14.82 12.34 16.17
N ASN A 126 -14.82 11.35 15.27
CA ASN A 126 -15.16 11.49 13.85
C ASN A 126 -14.30 12.53 13.12
N LYS A 127 -13.14 12.88 13.68
CA LYS A 127 -12.22 13.87 13.14
C LYS A 127 -10.88 13.24 12.86
N TYR A 128 -10.21 12.69 13.87
CA TYR A 128 -8.88 12.09 13.74
C TYR A 128 -8.98 10.57 13.68
N PHE A 129 -8.30 9.96 12.72
CA PHE A 129 -8.34 8.51 12.51
C PHE A 129 -7.20 7.78 13.24
N GLY A 130 -7.37 6.46 13.42
CA GLY A 130 -6.51 5.62 14.24
C GLY A 130 -5.03 5.73 13.91
N ALA A 131 -4.68 5.70 12.61
CA ALA A 131 -3.31 5.85 12.15
C ALA A 131 -2.71 7.20 12.60
N ARG A 132 -3.45 8.30 12.44
CA ARG A 132 -3.00 9.62 12.91
C ARG A 132 -2.74 9.62 14.41
N THR A 133 -3.69 9.16 15.22
CA THR A 133 -3.52 9.12 16.68
C THR A 133 -2.30 8.30 17.10
N ARG A 134 -2.04 7.17 16.42
CA ARG A 134 -0.87 6.31 16.69
C ARG A 134 0.44 6.95 16.26
N LEU A 135 0.46 7.70 15.16
CA LEU A 135 1.67 8.29 14.61
C LEU A 135 2.01 9.66 15.20
N ASP A 136 1.00 10.44 15.57
CA ASP A 136 1.15 11.80 16.11
C ASP A 136 1.26 11.79 17.64
N THR A 137 0.23 11.30 18.33
CA THR A 137 0.14 11.39 19.79
C THR A 137 0.82 10.22 20.50
N ASN A 138 0.43 9.00 20.17
CA ASN A 138 0.78 7.83 21.00
C ASN A 138 2.14 7.22 20.65
N LYS A 139 2.62 7.42 19.41
CA LYS A 139 3.83 6.80 18.83
C LYS A 139 3.81 5.27 18.92
N THR A 140 2.65 4.66 18.67
CA THR A 140 2.41 3.22 18.77
C THR A 140 1.81 2.66 17.47
N PRO A 141 2.56 2.55 16.37
CA PRO A 141 2.03 2.02 15.12
C PRO A 141 1.56 0.56 15.24
N THR A 142 0.63 0.15 14.37
CA THR A 142 0.09 -1.22 14.33
C THR A 142 -0.07 -1.76 12.91
N TYR A 143 0.00 -3.07 12.77
CA TYR A 143 -0.32 -3.75 11.51
C TYR A 143 -1.81 -4.12 11.37
N ASP A 144 -2.57 -4.00 12.46
CA ASP A 144 -3.92 -4.55 12.57
C ASP A 144 -4.99 -3.46 12.73
N CYS A 145 -6.13 -3.62 12.06
CA CYS A 145 -7.36 -2.87 12.34
C CYS A 145 -8.27 -3.67 13.25
N ALA A 146 -9.05 -2.98 14.07
CA ALA A 146 -10.00 -3.60 14.98
C ALA A 146 -11.24 -4.16 14.24
N THR A 147 -11.84 -3.37 13.36
CA THR A 147 -13.16 -3.65 12.76
C THR A 147 -13.05 -4.42 11.44
N ILE A 148 -13.97 -5.36 11.22
CA ILE A 148 -13.94 -6.23 10.04
C ILE A 148 -14.13 -5.44 8.75
N GLU A 149 -14.93 -4.37 8.77
CA GLU A 149 -15.21 -3.49 7.63
C GLU A 149 -13.93 -2.83 7.09
N ASP A 150 -12.91 -2.65 7.93
CA ASP A 150 -11.64 -2.02 7.56
C ASP A 150 -10.55 -3.04 7.18
N LYS A 151 -10.83 -4.34 7.35
CA LYS A 151 -9.94 -5.44 6.96
C LYS A 151 -10.23 -5.84 5.52
N PHE A 152 -9.74 -5.07 4.56
CA PHE A 152 -9.96 -5.38 3.14
C PHE A 152 -9.22 -6.65 2.72
N THR A 153 -9.96 -7.60 2.16
CA THR A 153 -9.47 -8.89 1.67
C THR A 153 -10.23 -9.29 0.41
N ALA A 154 -9.66 -10.21 -0.37
CA ALA A 154 -10.34 -10.78 -1.55
C ALA A 154 -11.16 -12.05 -1.22
N ASP A 155 -11.01 -12.55 0.00
CA ASP A 155 -11.77 -13.65 0.58
C ASP A 155 -12.32 -13.23 1.96
N SER A 156 -13.43 -13.80 2.42
CA SER A 156 -14.12 -13.40 3.65
C SER A 156 -13.66 -14.14 4.91
N SER A 157 -12.73 -15.09 4.84
CA SER A 157 -12.29 -15.87 6.01
C SER A 157 -11.54 -15.06 7.08
N THR A 158 -10.91 -13.96 6.68
CA THR A 158 -9.98 -13.17 7.51
C THR A 158 -10.26 -11.67 7.49
N GLY A 159 -11.22 -11.24 6.67
CA GLY A 159 -11.55 -9.84 6.42
C GLY A 159 -12.93 -9.68 5.80
N ASN A 160 -13.20 -8.50 5.24
CA ASN A 160 -14.52 -8.14 4.71
C ASN A 160 -14.85 -8.77 3.34
N GLY A 161 -13.89 -9.38 2.65
CA GLY A 161 -14.09 -9.98 1.32
C GLY A 161 -14.53 -8.99 0.23
N LYS A 162 -14.31 -7.67 0.42
CA LYS A 162 -14.79 -6.62 -0.49
C LYS A 162 -13.85 -6.34 -1.67
N LEU A 163 -12.62 -6.85 -1.63
CA LEU A 163 -11.71 -6.66 -2.75
C LEU A 163 -12.01 -7.66 -3.86
N THR A 164 -12.22 -7.17 -5.08
CA THR A 164 -12.21 -8.03 -6.27
C THR A 164 -10.82 -8.64 -6.48
N TYR A 165 -9.77 -7.84 -6.30
CA TYR A 165 -8.37 -8.22 -6.50
C TYR A 165 -7.56 -8.04 -5.21
N PRO A 166 -6.65 -8.97 -4.84
CA PRO A 166 -5.89 -8.93 -3.59
C PRO A 166 -4.73 -7.91 -3.64
N ILE A 167 -5.03 -6.64 -3.89
CA ILE A 167 -4.08 -5.53 -4.03
C ILE A 167 -4.68 -4.25 -3.40
N ALA A 168 -3.83 -3.46 -2.76
CA ALA A 168 -4.17 -2.11 -2.30
C ALA A 168 -2.90 -1.26 -2.16
N LEU A 169 -2.82 -0.42 -1.12
CA LEU A 169 -1.68 0.45 -0.82
C LEU A 169 -1.02 0.05 0.51
N MET A 170 0.20 0.55 0.71
CA MET A 170 0.90 0.50 2.00
C MET A 170 0.21 1.42 3.02
N THR A 171 0.23 1.05 4.31
CA THR A 171 -0.35 1.88 5.39
C THR A 171 0.65 2.87 5.96
N ALA A 172 0.16 3.93 6.62
CA ALA A 172 1.02 4.88 7.31
C ALA A 172 1.77 4.24 8.49
N ASP A 173 1.14 3.29 9.19
CA ASP A 173 1.82 2.49 10.22
C ASP A 173 2.94 1.62 9.64
N GLU A 174 2.74 1.00 8.48
CA GLU A 174 3.80 0.27 7.78
C GLU A 174 4.97 1.19 7.39
N VAL A 175 4.69 2.44 7.03
CA VAL A 175 5.74 3.45 6.77
C VAL A 175 6.52 3.77 8.06
N SER A 176 5.82 3.91 9.19
CA SER A 176 6.48 4.12 10.48
C SER A 176 7.34 2.94 10.91
N PHE A 177 6.86 1.70 10.75
CA PHE A 177 7.67 0.50 11.01
C PHE A 177 8.90 0.40 10.11
N ALA A 178 8.84 0.94 8.89
CA ALA A 178 9.98 1.01 7.98
C ALA A 178 11.01 2.10 8.36
N GLY A 179 10.74 2.90 9.40
CA GLY A 179 11.59 3.99 9.87
C GLY A 179 11.15 5.39 9.42
N GLY A 180 9.99 5.51 8.76
CA GLY A 180 9.40 6.80 8.42
C GLY A 180 8.90 7.55 9.65
N LEU A 181 8.92 8.89 9.59
CA LEU A 181 8.52 9.76 10.69
C LEU A 181 7.44 10.73 10.23
N TYR A 182 6.34 10.80 10.99
CA TYR A 182 5.26 11.76 10.73
C TYR A 182 5.79 13.20 10.88
N GLU A 183 5.45 14.03 9.90
CA GLU A 183 5.84 15.44 9.80
C GLU A 183 7.35 15.71 9.88
N ASN A 184 8.18 14.74 9.48
CA ASN A 184 9.64 14.86 9.44
C ASN A 184 10.24 14.17 8.20
N ASN A 185 11.36 14.68 7.70
CA ASN A 185 12.11 14.01 6.64
C ASN A 185 12.81 12.77 7.24
N ALA A 186 12.45 11.60 6.73
CA ALA A 186 12.98 10.32 7.18
C ALA A 186 13.14 9.36 5.99
N PRO A 187 14.07 9.64 5.06
CA PRO A 187 14.30 8.76 3.92
C PRO A 187 14.88 7.43 4.40
N THR A 188 14.14 6.34 4.16
CA THR A 188 14.54 4.96 4.46
C THR A 188 14.41 4.11 3.19
N TRP A 189 14.45 2.79 3.32
CA TRP A 189 14.51 1.84 2.21
C TRP A 189 13.36 1.97 1.19
N TYR A 190 12.18 2.47 1.59
CA TYR A 190 11.06 2.70 0.67
C TYR A 190 11.28 3.93 -0.19
N TYR A 191 12.08 4.89 0.28
CA TYR A 191 12.44 6.10 -0.43
C TYR A 191 13.57 5.83 -1.42
N TYR A 192 14.60 5.10 -1.02
CA TYR A 192 15.77 4.86 -1.86
C TYR A 192 15.55 3.78 -2.93
N ASN A 193 16.00 4.07 -4.15
CA ASN A 193 16.30 3.06 -5.16
C ASN A 193 17.71 2.49 -4.94
N SER A 194 18.13 1.51 -5.74
CA SER A 194 19.44 0.85 -5.58
C SER A 194 20.65 1.73 -5.89
N ALA A 195 20.44 2.89 -6.52
CA ALA A 195 21.47 3.90 -6.78
C ALA A 195 21.49 5.00 -5.70
N ASN A 196 20.85 4.78 -4.54
CA ASN A 196 20.69 5.76 -3.45
C ASN A 196 19.98 7.07 -3.85
N GLY A 197 19.18 7.05 -4.92
CA GLY A 197 18.31 8.15 -5.34
C GLY A 197 16.85 7.94 -4.90
N SER A 198 16.00 8.95 -5.12
CA SER A 198 14.55 8.84 -4.87
C SER A 198 13.90 7.83 -5.82
N SER A 199 13.18 6.86 -5.26
CA SER A 199 12.42 5.85 -6.02
C SER A 199 11.28 6.46 -6.81
N THR A 200 10.71 7.57 -6.34
CA THR A 200 9.53 8.21 -6.94
C THR A 200 9.83 9.61 -7.49
N GLY A 201 11.11 9.99 -7.56
CA GLY A 201 11.53 11.31 -8.05
C GLY A 201 10.87 12.39 -7.19
N ASP A 202 10.29 13.40 -7.83
CA ASP A 202 9.57 14.50 -7.17
C ASP A 202 8.12 14.11 -6.77
N THR A 203 7.66 12.93 -7.19
CA THR A 203 6.28 12.48 -7.01
C THR A 203 6.04 12.04 -5.57
N TRP A 204 5.14 12.76 -4.90
CA TRP A 204 4.51 12.31 -3.67
C TRP A 204 3.58 11.14 -3.98
N TRP A 205 3.31 10.24 -3.02
CA TRP A 205 2.47 9.07 -3.29
C TRP A 205 1.54 8.71 -2.13
N TRP A 206 0.39 8.14 -2.48
CA TRP A 206 -0.70 7.83 -1.57
C TRP A 206 -0.45 6.60 -0.69
N LEU A 207 -0.95 6.67 0.54
CA LEU A 207 -1.06 5.54 1.46
C LEU A 207 -2.53 5.13 1.65
N LEU A 208 -2.74 3.94 2.21
CA LEU A 208 -4.08 3.41 2.47
C LEU A 208 -4.78 4.11 3.66
N SER A 209 -4.01 4.65 4.58
CA SER A 209 -4.48 5.12 5.89
C SER A 209 -5.15 6.51 5.80
N PRO A 210 -6.38 6.69 6.33
CA PRO A 210 -6.98 7.97 6.62
C PRO A 210 -6.15 8.75 7.64
N ASP A 211 -6.12 10.08 7.50
CA ASP A 211 -5.49 10.96 8.47
C ASP A 211 -6.53 11.68 9.33
N TYR A 212 -7.33 12.56 8.73
CA TYR A 212 -8.47 13.20 9.39
C TYR A 212 -9.57 13.64 8.42
N TRP A 213 -10.73 13.94 8.99
CA TRP A 213 -11.78 14.72 8.35
C TRP A 213 -12.12 15.93 9.22
N TYR A 214 -11.83 17.13 8.76
CA TYR A 214 -12.06 18.35 9.53
C TYR A 214 -12.39 19.54 8.65
N GLY A 215 -13.27 20.42 9.14
CA GLY A 215 -13.68 21.62 8.41
C GLY A 215 -14.30 21.31 7.05
N GLY A 216 -14.95 20.15 6.92
CA GLY A 216 -15.51 19.68 5.65
C GLY A 216 -14.47 19.18 4.66
N ASN A 217 -13.27 18.77 5.11
CA ASN A 217 -12.23 18.27 4.23
C ASN A 217 -11.69 16.91 4.68
N ALA A 218 -11.70 15.93 3.77
CA ALA A 218 -11.13 14.60 3.93
C ALA A 218 -9.64 14.56 3.55
N HIS A 219 -8.83 13.96 4.41
CA HIS A 219 -7.39 13.80 4.22
C HIS A 219 -6.93 12.35 4.42
N VAL A 220 -6.00 11.94 3.58
CA VAL A 220 -5.37 10.62 3.60
C VAL A 220 -3.86 10.80 3.61
N PHE A 221 -3.16 9.85 4.23
CA PHE A 221 -1.71 9.87 4.34
C PHE A 221 -1.01 9.79 2.99
N VAL A 222 0.15 10.45 2.89
CA VAL A 222 1.05 10.46 1.74
C VAL A 222 2.49 10.39 2.20
N VAL A 223 3.38 9.99 1.29
CA VAL A 223 4.83 10.08 1.47
C VAL A 223 5.42 11.03 0.44
N GLY A 224 6.30 11.91 0.89
CA GLY A 224 6.98 12.91 0.08
C GLY A 224 8.00 12.33 -0.90
N GLY A 225 8.11 13.00 -2.05
CA GLY A 225 9.15 12.76 -3.06
C GLY A 225 10.49 13.40 -2.69
N SER A 226 11.29 13.73 -3.69
CA SER A 226 12.64 14.31 -3.54
C SER A 226 12.66 15.65 -2.79
N SER A 227 11.60 16.46 -2.91
CA SER A 227 11.47 17.76 -2.25
C SER A 227 11.24 17.65 -0.74
N TYR A 228 10.71 16.51 -0.29
CA TYR A 228 10.48 16.17 1.12
C TYR A 228 10.84 14.69 1.33
N PRO A 229 12.15 14.34 1.38
CA PRO A 229 12.61 12.97 1.30
C PRO A 229 11.99 12.04 2.35
N GLY A 230 11.13 11.13 1.89
CA GLY A 230 10.47 10.13 2.74
C GLY A 230 9.52 10.71 3.78
N TYR A 231 9.11 11.98 3.63
CA TYR A 231 8.29 12.72 4.58
C TYR A 231 6.89 12.13 4.68
N LEU A 232 6.53 11.58 5.83
CA LEU A 232 5.19 11.04 6.07
C LEU A 232 4.26 12.17 6.49
N SER A 233 3.22 12.43 5.70
CA SER A 233 2.27 13.51 5.94
C SER A 233 0.90 13.14 5.39
N PHE A 234 0.06 14.11 5.10
CA PHE A 234 -1.30 13.93 4.60
C PHE A 234 -1.59 14.92 3.46
N SER A 235 -2.59 14.60 2.66
CA SER A 235 -3.08 15.47 1.60
C SER A 235 -4.59 15.37 1.47
N TYR A 236 -5.21 16.42 0.95
CA TYR A 236 -6.61 16.40 0.53
C TYR A 236 -6.84 15.28 -0.47
N VAL A 237 -7.88 14.46 -0.28
CA VAL A 237 -8.15 13.29 -1.12
C VAL A 237 -8.40 13.61 -2.60
N ILE A 238 -8.75 14.86 -2.92
CA ILE A 238 -8.92 15.36 -4.29
C ILE A 238 -7.64 15.88 -4.93
N GLY A 239 -6.57 16.09 -4.15
CA GLY A 239 -5.24 16.38 -4.69
C GLY A 239 -4.75 15.19 -5.53
N THR A 240 -3.79 15.39 -6.42
CA THR A 240 -3.27 14.28 -7.25
C THR A 240 -1.86 13.92 -6.84
N HIS A 241 -1.64 12.63 -6.58
CA HIS A 241 -0.33 12.07 -6.22
C HIS A 241 -0.11 10.73 -6.92
N GLY A 242 1.10 10.21 -6.79
CA GLY A 242 1.49 8.91 -7.33
C GLY A 242 0.78 7.74 -6.66
N VAL A 243 0.58 6.68 -7.42
CA VAL A 243 -0.04 5.43 -6.95
C VAL A 243 1.02 4.35 -6.86
N ARG A 244 1.24 3.80 -5.65
CA ARG A 244 2.26 2.78 -5.40
C ARG A 244 1.65 1.54 -4.74
N PRO A 245 1.28 0.52 -5.53
CA PRO A 245 0.54 -0.62 -5.01
C PRO A 245 1.37 -1.49 -4.05
N ALA A 246 0.65 -2.15 -3.14
CA ALA A 246 1.17 -3.21 -2.29
C ALA A 246 0.41 -4.51 -2.57
N ILE A 247 1.14 -5.63 -2.59
CA ILE A 247 0.60 -6.98 -2.76
C ILE A 247 1.08 -7.89 -1.62
N SER A 248 0.43 -9.04 -1.43
CA SER A 248 0.94 -10.11 -0.56
C SER A 248 1.10 -11.41 -1.30
N LEU A 249 2.29 -12.00 -1.19
CA LEU A 249 2.57 -13.37 -1.62
C LEU A 249 2.04 -14.37 -0.58
N LYS A 250 1.56 -15.53 -1.04
CA LYS A 250 1.20 -16.68 -0.19
C LYS A 250 2.41 -17.17 0.62
N SER A 251 2.17 -17.72 1.80
CA SER A 251 3.21 -18.29 2.68
C SER A 251 3.86 -19.57 2.15
N CYS A 252 3.14 -20.34 1.32
CA CYS A 252 3.64 -21.56 0.71
C CYS A 252 4.70 -21.33 -0.38
N ILE A 253 4.88 -20.09 -0.84
CA ILE A 253 5.73 -19.79 -1.98
C ILE A 253 7.18 -20.11 -1.68
N LYS A 254 7.81 -20.77 -2.65
CA LYS A 254 9.24 -21.05 -2.63
C LYS A 254 9.95 -20.00 -3.47
N TYR A 255 11.02 -19.42 -2.93
CA TYR A 255 11.96 -18.65 -3.73
C TYR A 255 12.85 -19.61 -4.53
N SER A 256 13.30 -19.18 -5.71
CA SER A 256 14.17 -19.96 -6.59
C SER A 256 15.63 -19.57 -6.42
N THR A 257 15.94 -18.29 -6.59
CA THR A 257 17.30 -17.74 -6.52
C THR A 257 17.28 -16.32 -5.95
N GLY A 258 18.46 -15.72 -5.85
CA GLY A 258 18.65 -14.36 -5.32
C GLY A 258 18.96 -14.34 -3.83
N ASN A 259 19.63 -13.28 -3.41
CA ASN A 259 19.95 -13.00 -2.01
C ASN A 259 19.23 -11.72 -1.51
N GLY A 260 18.33 -11.17 -2.33
CA GLY A 260 17.58 -9.97 -2.00
C GLY A 260 18.32 -8.67 -2.31
N SER A 261 19.59 -8.71 -2.71
CA SER A 261 20.32 -7.51 -3.14
C SER A 261 19.77 -6.97 -4.47
N ALA A 262 20.09 -5.72 -4.79
CA ALA A 262 19.63 -5.10 -6.04
C ALA A 262 20.14 -5.82 -7.31
N ASN A 263 21.32 -6.46 -7.22
CA ASN A 263 21.95 -7.20 -8.32
C ASN A 263 21.47 -8.65 -8.41
N ALA A 264 20.97 -9.20 -7.31
CA ALA A 264 20.38 -10.54 -7.26
C ALA A 264 19.09 -10.54 -6.41
N PRO A 265 18.00 -9.88 -6.88
CA PRO A 265 16.72 -9.87 -6.18
C PRO A 265 16.19 -11.28 -5.98
N TYR A 266 15.39 -11.49 -4.94
CA TYR A 266 14.69 -12.76 -4.79
C TYR A 266 13.74 -12.96 -5.98
N THR A 267 13.81 -14.14 -6.59
CA THR A 267 12.85 -14.58 -7.60
C THR A 267 11.98 -15.69 -7.05
N ILE A 268 10.71 -15.70 -7.44
CA ILE A 268 9.82 -16.82 -7.10
C ILE A 268 10.15 -18.04 -7.95
N LYS A 269 9.94 -19.24 -7.41
CA LYS A 269 9.91 -20.46 -8.21
C LYS A 269 8.55 -20.55 -8.87
N GLU A 270 8.51 -20.57 -10.20
CA GLU A 270 7.26 -20.71 -10.92
C GLU A 270 6.68 -22.13 -10.74
N THR A 271 5.40 -22.21 -10.43
CA THR A 271 4.65 -23.45 -10.26
C THR A 271 3.26 -23.32 -10.89
N GLU A 272 2.61 -24.46 -11.16
CA GLU A 272 1.26 -24.46 -11.72
C GLU A 272 0.23 -23.89 -10.74
N THR A 273 0.39 -24.14 -9.43
CA THR A 273 -0.64 -23.80 -8.42
C THR A 273 -0.38 -22.52 -7.63
N GLY A 274 0.80 -21.91 -7.81
CA GLY A 274 1.26 -20.79 -6.98
C GLY A 274 1.81 -21.20 -5.60
N CYS A 275 1.84 -22.50 -5.35
CA CYS A 275 2.62 -23.26 -4.38
C CYS A 275 3.24 -24.46 -5.16
#